data_AF-A0A5N6SHZ7-F1
#
_entry.id   AF-A0A5N6SHZ7-F1
#
_cell.length_a   1.000
_cell.length_b   1.000
_cell.length_c   1.000
_cell.angle_alpha   90.00
_cell.angle_beta   90.00
_cell.angle_gamma   90.00
#
_symmetry.space_group_name_H-M   'P 1'
#
loop_
_entity.id
_entity.type
_entity.pdbx_description
1 polymer ?
#
loop_
_entity_poly.entity_id
_entity_poly.type
_entity_poly.pdbx_seq_one_letter_code
_entity_poly.pdbx_strand_id
1 'polypeptide(L)'
;MDKTNWMKLHLLSSGKVVTPDVESKYQAAVTCPLSQTCWTPAAGFSSADESAILTSEGVARIRSGITWGEVYAWLEGQNLPAIGGRDQQVRLGGFLLGGSMGALLNLYGLGSDGVRNFEVLLANGRQINANANENADLHRVLKGGGSNYGIVTQFDLETHPLINVQHTINLYNPDGHVETNKATVAVQKAMEDDPKIGLLTTFNNGFVAVGLLYGDTPAEPPSAFEFFYNFKNLMTMALPTTNGALLSLAQAMGNIQVSQKRATCTVTTQVSQELYEEVYKSWTEVCKTLPSGCVLHYTIQLMGKAGVQAGKDRGENIMGHESIPQCWWVFTCEWPQEGGDDAAAAQQAVDTLSEMVHSLARGKGLLLDF
;
A
#
# COMPACT_ATOMS: atom_id res chain seq x y z
N MET A 1 5.85 40.82 -0.91
CA MET A 1 5.78 39.91 -2.08
C MET A 1 5.52 38.53 -1.55
N ASP A 2 4.39 37.96 -1.95
CA ASP A 2 3.83 36.71 -1.45
C ASP A 2 4.66 35.50 -1.95
N LYS A 3 5.14 34.64 -1.04
CA LYS A 3 5.99 33.47 -1.35
C LYS A 3 5.27 32.47 -2.24
N THR A 4 3.93 32.50 -2.25
CA THR A 4 3.04 31.65 -3.06
C THR A 4 3.13 32.00 -4.56
N ASN A 5 3.45 33.25 -4.91
CA ASN A 5 3.51 33.71 -6.30
C ASN A 5 4.83 33.36 -7.01
N TRP A 6 5.93 33.15 -6.27
CA TRP A 6 7.22 32.79 -6.87
C TRP A 6 7.25 31.34 -7.37
N MET A 7 6.60 30.41 -6.64
CA MET A 7 6.49 29.01 -7.07
C MET A 7 5.63 28.86 -8.33
N LYS A 8 4.56 29.65 -8.46
CA LYS A 8 3.70 29.67 -9.67
C LYS A 8 4.46 30.04 -10.94
N LEU A 9 5.39 31.01 -10.89
CA LEU A 9 6.07 31.55 -12.07
C LEU A 9 7.18 30.64 -12.64
N HIS A 10 7.85 29.84 -11.81
CA HIS A 10 8.90 28.91 -12.28
C HIS A 10 8.35 27.57 -12.80
N LEU A 11 7.19 27.13 -12.32
CA LEU A 11 6.60 25.84 -12.74
C LEU A 11 6.09 25.89 -14.19
N LEU A 12 5.54 27.03 -14.61
CA LEU A 12 4.96 27.24 -15.95
C LEU A 12 5.99 27.26 -17.10
N SER A 13 7.26 27.62 -16.84
CA SER A 13 8.26 27.76 -17.91
C SER A 13 8.87 26.42 -18.37
N SER A 14 8.69 25.34 -17.60
CA SER A 14 9.27 24.03 -17.89
C SER A 14 8.36 23.08 -18.68
N GLY A 15 7.05 23.38 -18.77
CA GLY A 15 6.05 22.50 -19.38
C GLY A 15 5.85 21.15 -18.69
N LYS A 16 6.57 20.86 -17.60
CA LYS A 16 6.60 19.54 -16.93
C LYS A 16 5.80 19.47 -15.63
N VAL A 17 5.42 20.62 -15.06
CA VAL A 17 4.59 20.70 -13.86
C VAL A 17 3.42 21.66 -14.11
N VAL A 18 2.20 21.14 -14.04
CA VAL A 18 0.97 21.92 -14.20
C VAL A 18 0.50 22.34 -12.81
N THR A 19 0.44 23.66 -12.56
CA THR A 19 -0.11 24.23 -11.31
C THR A 19 -1.65 24.16 -11.27
N PRO A 20 -2.29 24.37 -10.10
CA PRO A 20 -3.70 24.04 -9.80
C PRO A 20 -4.82 24.66 -10.66
N ASP A 21 -4.53 25.40 -11.73
CA ASP A 21 -5.56 26.06 -12.55
C ASP A 21 -6.24 25.10 -13.57
N VAL A 22 -6.14 23.78 -13.39
CA VAL A 22 -6.94 22.80 -14.14
C VAL A 22 -7.89 22.08 -13.16
N GLU A 23 -9.00 22.78 -12.89
CA GLU A 23 -10.06 22.50 -11.91
C GLU A 23 -10.53 21.04 -11.86
N SER A 24 -10.51 20.29 -12.98
CA SER A 24 -11.04 18.91 -13.00
C SER A 24 -10.00 17.83 -12.68
N LYS A 25 -8.77 17.95 -13.18
CA LYS A 25 -7.72 16.93 -13.00
C LYS A 25 -7.04 17.01 -11.63
N TYR A 26 -6.88 18.21 -11.09
CA TYR A 26 -6.37 18.42 -9.72
C TYR A 26 -7.36 17.88 -8.70
N GLN A 27 -8.65 18.22 -8.84
CA GLN A 27 -9.71 17.67 -7.99
C GLN A 27 -9.72 16.15 -8.06
N ALA A 28 -9.70 15.53 -9.26
CA ALA A 28 -9.60 14.08 -9.40
C ALA A 28 -8.33 13.45 -8.79
N ALA A 29 -7.23 14.18 -8.61
CA ALA A 29 -6.01 13.69 -7.99
C ALA A 29 -6.05 13.75 -6.45
N VAL A 30 -6.67 14.79 -5.88
CA VAL A 30 -6.85 14.94 -4.42
C VAL A 30 -8.10 14.21 -3.90
N THR A 31 -9.08 13.94 -4.76
CA THR A 31 -10.28 13.15 -4.42
C THR A 31 -10.14 11.66 -4.75
N CYS A 32 -9.02 11.23 -5.37
CA CYS A 32 -8.83 9.83 -5.71
C CYS A 32 -8.65 8.97 -4.43
N PRO A 33 -9.59 8.06 -4.13
CA PRO A 33 -9.66 7.27 -2.90
C PRO A 33 -8.40 6.51 -2.47
N LEU A 34 -7.54 6.14 -3.42
CA LEU A 34 -6.45 5.18 -3.22
C LEU A 34 -5.06 5.76 -3.49
N SER A 35 -4.95 7.05 -3.82
CA SER A 35 -3.68 7.76 -3.61
C SER A 35 -3.38 7.98 -2.12
N GLN A 36 -4.33 7.66 -1.25
CA GLN A 36 -4.29 7.92 0.20
C GLN A 36 -4.06 6.66 1.06
N THR A 37 -4.13 5.44 0.49
CA THR A 37 -3.67 4.22 1.19
C THR A 37 -2.15 4.13 1.25
N CYS A 38 -1.45 5.07 0.59
CA CYS A 38 -0.04 5.33 0.77
C CYS A 38 0.11 6.79 1.14
N TRP A 39 0.62 6.96 2.35
CA TRP A 39 0.96 8.20 3.02
C TRP A 39 1.31 9.37 2.09
N THR A 40 0.73 10.53 2.44
CA THR A 40 0.76 11.86 1.82
C THR A 40 -0.27 12.15 0.71
N PRO A 41 -1.06 13.24 0.84
CA PRO A 41 -1.78 13.87 -0.28
C PRO A 41 -0.75 14.56 -1.20
N ALA A 42 0.18 13.78 -1.74
CA ALA A 42 1.05 14.21 -2.80
C ALA A 42 0.20 14.12 -4.07
N ALA A 43 -0.50 15.21 -4.39
CA ALA A 43 -1.15 15.36 -5.69
C ALA A 43 -0.10 15.00 -6.76
N GLY A 44 -0.37 13.93 -7.51
CA GLY A 44 0.47 13.52 -8.62
C GLY A 44 0.43 14.63 -9.68
N PHE A 45 1.38 15.55 -9.62
CA PHE A 45 1.55 16.60 -10.62
C PHE A 45 2.28 16.01 -11.83
N SER A 46 1.53 15.36 -12.72
CA SER A 46 1.80 15.28 -14.16
C SER A 46 0.71 14.45 -14.82
N SER A 47 -0.11 15.07 -15.67
CA SER A 47 -1.00 14.34 -16.57
C SER A 47 -0.21 13.93 -17.81
N ALA A 48 -0.42 12.68 -18.23
CA ALA A 48 0.19 12.06 -19.39
C ALA A 48 -0.02 12.87 -20.67
N ASP A 49 1.09 13.20 -21.31
CA ASP A 49 1.30 12.94 -22.73
C ASP A 49 2.69 12.31 -22.83
N GLU A 50 2.76 11.05 -23.28
CA GLU A 50 3.98 10.25 -23.61
C GLU A 50 5.15 10.26 -22.60
N SER A 51 5.29 9.26 -21.71
CA SER A 51 6.46 9.29 -20.79
C SER A 51 6.86 8.02 -20.04
N ALA A 52 6.47 6.83 -20.51
CA ALA A 52 7.05 5.58 -20.01
C ALA A 52 8.16 5.11 -20.97
N ILE A 53 9.40 4.98 -20.47
CA ILE A 53 10.55 4.51 -21.25
C ILE A 53 11.15 3.31 -20.53
N LEU A 54 11.41 2.22 -21.25
CA LEU A 54 12.15 1.07 -20.74
C LEU A 54 13.57 1.12 -21.29
N THR A 55 14.56 1.14 -20.40
CA THR A 55 15.99 1.11 -20.80
C THR A 55 16.43 -0.31 -21.15
N SER A 56 17.57 -0.43 -21.84
CA SER A 56 18.22 -1.71 -22.13
C SER A 56 18.61 -2.49 -20.88
N GLU A 57 18.78 -1.83 -19.73
CA GLU A 57 19.10 -2.48 -18.46
C GLU A 57 17.86 -2.98 -17.69
N GLY A 58 16.66 -2.88 -18.27
CA GLY A 58 15.43 -3.26 -17.56
C GLY A 58 15.01 -2.25 -16.50
N VAL A 59 15.24 -0.96 -16.76
CA VAL A 59 14.76 0.12 -15.88
C VAL A 59 13.63 0.88 -16.56
N ALA A 60 12.50 0.98 -15.86
CA ALA A 60 11.31 1.67 -16.33
C ALA A 60 11.26 3.10 -15.78
N ARG A 61 11.39 4.10 -16.65
CA ARG A 61 11.23 5.52 -16.32
C ARG A 61 9.77 5.90 -16.47
N ILE A 62 9.15 6.31 -15.38
CA ILE A 62 7.70 6.53 -15.32
C ILE A 62 7.39 7.83 -14.56
N ARG A 63 6.43 8.62 -15.06
CA ARG A 63 5.99 9.84 -14.38
C ARG A 63 5.18 9.56 -13.11
N SER A 64 5.30 10.45 -12.14
CA SER A 64 4.74 10.32 -10.80
C SER A 64 3.22 10.15 -10.73
N GLY A 65 2.49 10.76 -11.67
CA GLY A 65 1.03 10.83 -11.65
C GLY A 65 0.29 9.58 -12.13
N ILE A 66 0.97 8.61 -12.73
CA ILE A 66 0.33 7.44 -13.37
C ILE A 66 -0.27 6.48 -12.33
N THR A 67 -1.30 5.72 -12.69
CA THR A 67 -1.86 4.67 -11.85
C THR A 67 -1.12 3.34 -12.01
N TRP A 68 -1.15 2.47 -10.99
CA TRP A 68 -0.52 1.15 -11.08
C TRP A 68 -1.15 0.26 -12.14
N GLY A 69 -2.45 0.40 -12.42
CA GLY A 69 -3.12 -0.30 -13.52
C GLY A 69 -2.49 0.04 -14.88
N GLU A 70 -2.27 1.32 -15.15
CA GLU A 70 -1.60 1.79 -16.37
C GLU A 70 -0.14 1.34 -16.44
N VAL A 71 0.58 1.38 -15.30
CA VAL A 71 1.98 0.91 -15.20
C VAL A 71 2.08 -0.57 -15.53
N TYR A 72 1.25 -1.41 -14.90
CA TYR A 72 1.26 -2.84 -15.17
C TYR A 72 0.82 -3.16 -16.60
N ALA A 73 -0.22 -2.51 -17.11
CA ALA A 73 -0.67 -2.71 -18.49
C ALA A 73 0.45 -2.45 -19.51
N TRP A 74 1.26 -1.41 -19.28
CA TRP A 74 2.40 -1.10 -20.14
C TRP A 74 3.58 -2.07 -19.94
N LEU A 75 3.98 -2.34 -18.69
CA LEU A 75 5.15 -3.17 -18.37
C LEU A 75 4.95 -4.67 -18.64
N GLU A 76 3.78 -5.21 -18.34
CA GLU A 76 3.49 -6.62 -18.63
C GLU A 76 3.38 -6.87 -20.14
N GLY A 77 2.95 -5.88 -20.93
CA GLY A 77 3.07 -5.91 -22.39
C GLY A 77 4.52 -6.08 -22.90
N GLN A 78 5.51 -5.75 -22.05
CA GLN A 78 6.94 -5.94 -22.30
C GLN A 78 7.53 -7.15 -21.54
N ASN A 79 6.70 -7.95 -20.85
CA ASN A 79 7.10 -9.03 -19.94
C ASN A 79 8.05 -8.61 -18.81
N LEU A 80 7.97 -7.34 -18.39
CA LEU A 80 8.90 -6.73 -17.44
C LEU A 80 8.17 -5.89 -16.37
N PRO A 81 7.27 -6.47 -15.55
CA PRO A 81 6.60 -5.74 -14.47
C PRO A 81 7.58 -5.14 -13.45
N ALA A 82 7.12 -4.10 -12.75
CA ALA A 82 7.78 -3.55 -11.56
C ALA A 82 6.95 -3.91 -10.31
N ILE A 83 7.52 -3.78 -9.12
CA ILE A 83 6.82 -4.08 -7.86
C ILE A 83 6.03 -2.87 -7.40
N GLY A 84 4.71 -3.05 -7.24
CA GLY A 84 3.81 -1.92 -7.04
C GLY A 84 2.56 -2.19 -6.22
N GLY A 85 1.60 -1.28 -6.35
CA GLY A 85 0.31 -1.33 -5.68
C GLY A 85 -0.51 -2.54 -6.09
N ARG A 86 -1.32 -3.05 -5.16
CA ARG A 86 -2.28 -4.14 -5.41
C ARG A 86 -3.58 -3.67 -6.00
N ASP A 87 -3.87 -2.37 -6.01
CA ASP A 87 -5.09 -1.82 -6.59
C ASP A 87 -4.71 -0.95 -7.77
N GLN A 88 -5.33 -1.21 -8.92
CA GLN A 88 -5.03 -0.53 -10.17
C GLN A 88 -5.19 1.00 -10.12
N GLN A 89 -6.03 1.53 -9.23
CA GLN A 89 -6.28 2.98 -9.11
C GLN A 89 -5.27 3.70 -8.22
N VAL A 90 -4.46 2.97 -7.46
CA VAL A 90 -3.39 3.57 -6.63
C VAL A 90 -2.41 4.30 -7.55
N ARG A 91 -2.07 5.53 -7.19
CA ARG A 91 -1.09 6.33 -7.95
C ARG A 91 0.33 5.99 -7.55
N LEU A 92 1.22 5.94 -8.53
CA LEU A 92 2.61 5.54 -8.40
C LEU A 92 3.37 6.39 -7.36
N GLY A 93 3.25 7.72 -7.45
CA GLY A 93 4.04 8.64 -6.62
C GLY A 93 3.79 8.49 -5.12
N GLY A 94 2.54 8.64 -4.68
CA GLY A 94 2.17 8.47 -3.27
C GLY A 94 2.51 7.07 -2.74
N PHE A 95 2.28 6.04 -3.56
CA PHE A 95 2.63 4.66 -3.22
C PHE A 95 4.11 4.48 -2.90
N LEU A 96 4.99 4.87 -3.82
CA LEU A 96 6.42 4.66 -3.68
C LEU A 96 7.06 5.54 -2.60
N LEU A 97 6.52 6.73 -2.35
CA LEU A 97 7.05 7.63 -1.33
C LEU A 97 6.62 7.25 0.09
N GLY A 98 5.46 6.58 0.24
CA GLY A 98 4.81 6.30 1.53
C GLY A 98 5.04 4.90 2.11
N GLY A 99 6.06 4.16 1.67
CA GLY A 99 6.40 2.83 2.21
C GLY A 99 5.98 1.64 1.34
N SER A 100 5.05 1.81 0.39
CA SER A 100 4.90 0.96 -0.82
C SER A 100 4.71 -0.56 -0.62
N MET A 101 3.70 -0.97 0.16
CA MET A 101 3.43 -2.39 0.39
C MET A 101 2.67 -3.07 -0.77
N GLY A 102 3.38 -3.94 -1.53
CA GLY A 102 2.86 -4.70 -2.67
C GLY A 102 2.29 -6.09 -2.34
N ALA A 103 2.01 -6.88 -3.37
CA ALA A 103 1.38 -8.21 -3.27
C ALA A 103 2.32 -9.32 -2.74
N LEU A 104 3.58 -9.30 -3.18
CA LEU A 104 4.54 -10.39 -3.01
C LEU A 104 5.82 -9.89 -2.34
N LEU A 105 5.65 -9.21 -1.21
CA LEU A 105 6.73 -8.56 -0.45
C LEU A 105 7.87 -9.51 -0.11
N ASN A 106 7.56 -10.75 0.23
CA ASN A 106 8.55 -11.72 0.66
C ASN A 106 9.49 -12.17 -0.46
N LEU A 107 9.10 -11.95 -1.73
CA LEU A 107 9.96 -12.18 -2.89
C LEU A 107 10.80 -10.95 -3.25
N TYR A 108 10.26 -9.73 -3.06
CA TYR A 108 10.83 -8.53 -3.72
C TYR A 108 11.05 -7.31 -2.81
N GLY A 109 10.68 -7.38 -1.54
CA GLY A 109 10.66 -6.23 -0.63
C GLY A 109 9.52 -5.25 -0.93
N LEU A 110 9.66 -4.02 -0.45
CA LEU A 110 8.72 -2.93 -0.72
C LEU A 110 8.90 -2.43 -2.17
N GLY A 111 7.88 -1.80 -2.73
CA GLY A 111 7.98 -1.20 -4.07
C GLY A 111 9.08 -0.12 -4.17
N SER A 112 9.23 0.67 -3.11
CA SER A 112 10.21 1.76 -2.99
C SER A 112 11.64 1.27 -2.96
N ASP A 113 11.90 0.04 -2.49
CA ASP A 113 13.22 -0.58 -2.50
C ASP A 113 13.75 -0.67 -3.94
N GLY A 114 12.85 -0.86 -4.90
CA GLY A 114 13.13 -0.93 -6.33
C GLY A 114 13.34 0.37 -7.08
N VAL A 115 13.22 1.52 -6.41
CA VAL A 115 13.45 2.79 -7.08
C VAL A 115 14.94 3.04 -7.22
N ARG A 116 15.42 3.07 -8.47
CA ARG A 116 16.81 3.31 -8.82
C ARG A 116 17.16 4.79 -8.89
N ASN A 117 16.21 5.64 -9.30
CA ASN A 117 16.37 7.09 -9.33
C ASN A 117 15.02 7.80 -9.13
N PHE A 118 15.05 8.92 -8.40
CA PHE A 118 13.96 9.89 -8.36
C PHE A 118 14.40 11.16 -9.10
N GLU A 119 13.57 11.66 -10.02
CA GLU A 119 13.68 13.02 -10.52
C GLU A 119 12.87 13.94 -9.60
N VAL A 120 13.53 14.91 -8.95
CA VAL A 120 12.94 15.72 -7.89
C VAL A 120 13.05 17.20 -8.24
N LEU A 121 11.91 17.89 -8.20
CA LEU A 121 11.86 19.34 -8.23
C LEU A 121 11.87 19.89 -6.79
N LEU A 122 12.96 20.58 -6.45
CA LEU A 122 13.15 21.17 -5.13
C LEU A 122 12.40 22.50 -4.97
N ALA A 123 12.24 22.95 -3.73
CA ALA A 123 11.57 24.21 -3.40
C ALA A 123 12.23 25.47 -4.01
N ASN A 124 13.53 25.39 -4.37
CA ASN A 124 14.25 26.46 -5.06
C ASN A 124 14.09 26.41 -6.59
N GLY A 125 13.24 25.53 -7.12
CA GLY A 125 12.98 25.37 -8.56
C GLY A 125 14.02 24.54 -9.31
N ARG A 126 15.07 24.03 -8.65
CA ARG A 126 16.04 23.14 -9.30
C ARG A 126 15.46 21.73 -9.43
N GLN A 127 15.67 21.15 -10.61
CA GLN A 127 15.41 19.74 -10.88
C GLN A 127 16.70 18.95 -10.69
N ILE A 128 16.66 17.92 -9.86
CA ILE A 128 17.82 17.08 -9.51
C ILE A 128 17.47 15.60 -9.62
N ASN A 129 18.48 14.75 -9.67
CA ASN A 129 18.34 13.30 -9.56
C ASN A 129 18.76 12.85 -8.15
N ALA A 130 17.99 11.95 -7.57
CA ALA A 130 18.32 11.29 -6.32
C ALA A 130 18.42 9.78 -6.55
N ASN A 131 19.64 9.25 -6.47
CA ASN A 131 19.98 7.84 -6.63
C ASN A 131 21.19 7.48 -5.74
N ALA A 132 21.64 6.22 -5.81
CA ALA A 132 22.74 5.74 -4.97
C ALA A 132 24.08 6.51 -5.14
N ASN A 133 24.28 7.19 -6.28
CA ASN A 133 25.53 7.88 -6.61
C ASN A 133 25.39 9.42 -6.61
N GLU A 134 24.17 9.95 -6.54
CA GLU A 134 23.86 11.39 -6.59
C GLU A 134 22.71 11.71 -5.63
N ASN A 135 22.92 12.61 -4.66
CA ASN A 135 21.93 12.93 -3.61
C ASN A 135 21.39 11.67 -2.89
N ALA A 136 22.31 10.79 -2.46
CA ALA A 136 21.98 9.47 -1.90
C ALA A 136 21.19 9.53 -0.58
N ASP A 137 21.37 10.59 0.20
CA ASP A 137 20.58 10.88 1.39
C ASP A 137 19.10 11.13 1.04
N LEU A 138 18.85 11.96 0.02
CA LEU A 138 17.52 12.20 -0.52
C LEU A 138 16.93 10.95 -1.16
N HIS A 139 17.73 10.15 -1.88
CA HIS A 139 17.31 8.87 -2.44
C HIS A 139 16.82 7.92 -1.35
N ARG A 140 17.58 7.77 -0.26
CA ARG A 140 17.18 6.94 0.88
C ARG A 140 15.90 7.46 1.53
N VAL A 141 15.82 8.76 1.79
CA VAL A 141 14.69 9.38 2.49
C VAL A 141 13.39 9.33 1.69
N LEU A 142 13.44 9.46 0.36
CA LEU A 142 12.25 9.33 -0.49
C LEU A 142 11.69 7.90 -0.53
N LYS A 143 12.45 6.89 -0.08
CA LYS A 143 11.95 5.53 0.12
C LYS A 143 11.31 5.38 1.50
N GLY A 144 10.09 5.93 1.65
CA GLY A 144 9.27 5.84 2.87
C GLY A 144 9.05 7.15 3.62
N GLY A 145 9.82 8.20 3.34
CA GLY A 145 9.72 9.50 4.03
C GLY A 145 8.61 10.43 3.53
N GLY A 146 7.78 9.98 2.57
CA GLY A 146 6.70 10.77 1.98
C GLY A 146 7.19 11.92 1.09
N SER A 147 6.28 12.84 0.75
CA SER A 147 6.51 13.92 -0.22
C SER A 147 7.12 15.21 0.34
N ASN A 148 7.67 15.20 1.54
CA ASN A 148 8.11 16.42 2.24
C ASN A 148 9.42 17.04 1.70
N TYR A 149 10.10 16.36 0.78
CA TYR A 149 11.46 16.71 0.34
C TYR A 149 11.55 17.30 -1.08
N GLY A 150 10.40 17.49 -1.73
CA GLY A 150 10.29 18.02 -3.08
C GLY A 150 9.17 17.34 -3.86
N ILE A 151 8.90 17.84 -5.07
CA ILE A 151 7.94 17.21 -5.98
C ILE A 151 8.69 16.18 -6.81
N VAL A 152 8.44 14.90 -6.57
CA VAL A 152 8.98 13.84 -7.43
C VAL A 152 8.19 13.80 -8.73
N THR A 153 8.86 14.02 -9.85
CA THR A 153 8.26 14.11 -11.19
C THR A 153 8.41 12.82 -12.00
N GLN A 154 9.44 12.03 -11.72
CA GLN A 154 9.72 10.75 -12.39
C GLN A 154 10.37 9.76 -11.43
N PHE A 155 10.09 8.48 -11.65
CA PHE A 155 10.68 7.35 -10.97
C PHE A 155 11.32 6.43 -12.01
N ASP A 156 12.56 6.01 -11.75
CA ASP A 156 13.22 4.96 -12.51
C ASP A 156 13.10 3.67 -11.68
N LEU A 157 12.23 2.76 -12.11
CA LEU A 157 11.90 1.52 -11.41
C LEU A 157 12.69 0.35 -11.98
N GLU A 158 13.25 -0.47 -11.11
CA GLU A 158 13.69 -1.81 -11.47
C GLU A 158 12.50 -2.67 -11.93
N THR A 159 12.70 -3.43 -13.02
CA THR A 159 11.73 -4.40 -13.50
C THR A 159 12.20 -5.83 -13.27
N HIS A 160 11.27 -6.78 -13.40
CA HIS A 160 11.47 -8.20 -13.16
C HIS A 160 10.92 -9.01 -14.33
N PRO A 161 11.43 -10.23 -14.60
CA PRO A 161 10.71 -11.17 -15.46
C PRO A 161 9.25 -11.32 -15.01
N LEU A 162 8.35 -11.56 -15.97
CA LEU A 162 6.92 -11.65 -15.71
C LEU A 162 6.59 -12.44 -14.43
N ILE A 163 5.85 -11.77 -13.53
CA ILE A 163 5.53 -12.28 -12.20
C ILE A 163 4.14 -12.89 -12.25
N ASN A 164 4.07 -14.21 -12.28
CA ASN A 164 2.82 -14.93 -12.18
C ASN A 164 2.28 -14.90 -10.74
N VAL A 165 0.97 -14.81 -10.61
CA VAL A 165 0.28 -14.83 -9.33
C VAL A 165 -1.02 -15.62 -9.43
N GLN A 166 -1.24 -16.50 -8.45
CA GLN A 166 -2.55 -17.08 -8.16
C GLN A 166 -3.18 -16.29 -7.02
N HIS A 167 -4.42 -15.84 -7.19
CA HIS A 167 -5.12 -15.06 -6.19
C HIS A 167 -6.59 -15.46 -5.99
N THR A 168 -7.05 -15.38 -4.74
CA THR A 168 -8.43 -15.64 -4.32
C THR A 168 -8.84 -14.62 -3.27
N ILE A 169 -10.10 -14.14 -3.28
CA ILE A 169 -10.65 -13.30 -2.21
C ILE A 169 -11.90 -13.95 -1.66
N ASN A 170 -11.83 -14.35 -0.40
CA ASN A 170 -12.94 -14.96 0.33
C ASN A 170 -13.52 -13.96 1.33
N LEU A 171 -14.84 -13.97 1.49
CA LEU A 171 -15.54 -13.21 2.52
C LEU A 171 -16.09 -14.19 3.57
N TYR A 172 -15.67 -14.02 4.82
CA TYR A 172 -16.09 -14.84 5.95
C TYR A 172 -17.01 -14.06 6.89
N ASN A 173 -17.85 -14.78 7.63
CA ASN A 173 -18.66 -14.19 8.69
C ASN A 173 -17.75 -13.70 9.85
N PRO A 174 -17.89 -12.45 10.33
CA PRO A 174 -17.14 -11.93 11.48
C PRO A 174 -17.27 -12.74 12.77
N ASP A 175 -18.35 -13.52 12.92
CA ASP A 175 -18.50 -14.45 14.06
C ASP A 175 -17.34 -15.47 14.15
N GLY A 176 -16.69 -15.77 13.02
CA GLY A 176 -15.51 -16.63 12.91
C GLY A 176 -14.17 -15.92 13.03
N HIS A 177 -14.10 -14.74 13.67
CA HIS A 177 -12.87 -13.97 13.80
C HIS A 177 -11.74 -14.73 14.52
N VAL A 178 -12.05 -15.53 15.54
CA VAL A 178 -11.04 -16.31 16.30
C VAL A 178 -10.34 -17.31 15.40
N GLU A 179 -11.11 -18.08 14.61
CA GLU A 179 -10.57 -19.02 13.64
C GLU A 179 -9.80 -18.28 12.54
N THR A 180 -10.33 -17.15 12.07
CA THR A 180 -9.69 -16.32 11.04
C THR A 180 -8.33 -15.82 11.51
N ASN A 181 -8.23 -15.23 12.69
CA ASN A 181 -6.97 -14.79 13.29
C ASN A 181 -5.98 -15.95 13.47
N LYS A 182 -6.46 -17.11 13.94
CA LYS A 182 -5.62 -18.32 14.06
C LYS A 182 -5.05 -18.75 12.71
N ALA A 183 -5.86 -18.75 11.66
CA ALA A 183 -5.41 -19.09 10.31
C ALA A 183 -4.45 -18.03 9.74
N THR A 184 -4.72 -16.74 9.95
CA THR A 184 -3.81 -15.65 9.56
C THR A 184 -2.43 -15.83 10.19
N VAL A 185 -2.34 -16.18 11.47
CA VAL A 185 -1.05 -16.47 12.15
C VAL A 185 -0.39 -17.73 11.59
N ALA A 186 -1.15 -18.78 11.28
CA ALA A 186 -0.61 -20.00 10.68
C ALA A 186 0.00 -19.75 9.29
N VAL A 187 -0.69 -19.01 8.43
CA VAL A 187 -0.18 -18.58 7.12
C VAL A 187 1.07 -17.73 7.29
N GLN A 188 1.08 -16.82 8.26
CA GLN A 188 2.25 -15.99 8.52
C GLN A 188 3.48 -16.82 8.88
N LYS A 189 3.30 -17.88 9.66
CA LYS A 189 4.39 -18.80 9.97
C LYS A 189 4.88 -19.54 8.72
N ALA A 190 3.97 -19.97 7.85
CA ALA A 190 4.32 -20.66 6.61
C ALA A 190 5.08 -19.76 5.61
N MET A 191 4.82 -18.43 5.62
CA MET A 191 5.56 -17.46 4.81
C MET A 191 7.08 -17.44 5.07
N GLU A 192 7.52 -17.88 6.25
CA GLU A 192 8.94 -17.94 6.58
C GLU A 192 9.66 -19.08 5.86
N ASP A 193 8.92 -20.13 5.49
CA ASP A 193 9.43 -21.28 4.74
C ASP A 193 9.16 -21.14 3.23
N ASP A 194 8.09 -20.45 2.84
CA ASP A 194 7.74 -20.19 1.44
C ASP A 194 7.48 -18.69 1.19
N PRO A 195 8.45 -17.95 0.60
CA PRO A 195 8.32 -16.53 0.37
C PRO A 195 7.34 -16.17 -0.75
N LYS A 196 6.80 -17.16 -1.49
CA LYS A 196 5.77 -16.91 -2.51
C LYS A 196 4.41 -16.60 -1.88
N ILE A 197 4.21 -16.92 -0.62
CA ILE A 197 2.95 -16.70 0.09
C ILE A 197 2.76 -15.20 0.36
N GLY A 198 1.58 -14.69 -0.01
CA GLY A 198 1.05 -13.38 0.36
C GLY A 198 -0.33 -13.51 1.00
N LEU A 199 -0.62 -12.64 1.99
CA LEU A 199 -1.91 -12.63 2.68
C LEU A 199 -2.29 -11.21 3.10
N LEU A 200 -3.56 -10.88 2.93
CA LEU A 200 -4.20 -9.77 3.62
C LEU A 200 -5.47 -10.25 4.31
N THR A 201 -5.74 -9.76 5.51
CA THR A 201 -6.97 -10.04 6.25
C THR A 201 -7.60 -8.74 6.71
N THR A 202 -8.73 -8.37 6.13
CA THR A 202 -9.45 -7.13 6.42
C THR A 202 -10.72 -7.42 7.19
N PHE A 203 -10.82 -6.87 8.40
CA PHE A 203 -12.00 -6.97 9.25
C PHE A 203 -12.90 -5.76 9.03
N ASN A 204 -14.15 -6.04 8.69
CA ASN A 204 -15.22 -5.06 8.53
C ASN A 204 -16.44 -5.52 9.36
N ASN A 205 -17.39 -4.63 9.63
CA ASN A 205 -18.56 -4.94 10.47
C ASN A 205 -19.46 -6.05 9.87
N GLY A 206 -19.49 -6.20 8.55
CA GLY A 206 -20.34 -7.17 7.87
C GLY A 206 -19.63 -8.45 7.41
N PHE A 207 -18.31 -8.43 7.27
CA PHE A 207 -17.52 -9.53 6.72
C PHE A 207 -16.04 -9.39 7.10
N VAL A 208 -15.32 -10.50 7.04
CA VAL A 208 -13.86 -10.53 7.04
C VAL A 208 -13.39 -10.94 5.65
N ALA A 209 -12.72 -10.02 4.94
CA ALA A 209 -12.15 -10.29 3.63
C ALA A 209 -10.74 -10.86 3.78
N VAL A 210 -10.49 -12.01 3.17
CA VAL A 210 -9.17 -12.65 3.16
C VAL A 210 -8.70 -12.78 1.72
N GLY A 211 -7.62 -12.08 1.40
CA GLY A 211 -6.93 -12.20 0.12
C GLY A 211 -5.80 -13.21 0.23
N LEU A 212 -5.93 -14.35 -0.45
CA LEU A 212 -4.92 -15.39 -0.57
C LEU A 212 -4.12 -15.14 -1.83
N LEU A 213 -2.81 -14.91 -1.73
CA LEU A 213 -1.94 -14.60 -2.87
C LEU A 213 -0.77 -15.57 -2.91
N TYR A 214 -0.41 -16.07 -4.08
CA TYR A 214 0.75 -16.94 -4.26
C TYR A 214 1.57 -16.51 -5.48
N GLY A 215 2.86 -16.27 -5.30
CA GLY A 215 3.82 -15.87 -6.34
C GLY A 215 4.23 -16.99 -7.29
N ASP A 216 3.23 -17.68 -7.86
CA ASP A 216 3.30 -18.68 -8.91
C ASP A 216 1.86 -19.06 -9.31
N THR A 217 1.68 -20.01 -10.22
CA THR A 217 0.36 -20.56 -10.57
C THR A 217 0.36 -22.09 -10.45
N PRO A 218 0.42 -22.62 -9.22
CA PRO A 218 0.43 -24.06 -9.00
C PRO A 218 -0.93 -24.67 -9.40
N ALA A 219 -0.89 -25.92 -9.86
CA ALA A 219 -2.10 -26.66 -10.20
C ALA A 219 -2.98 -26.96 -8.96
N GLU A 220 -2.33 -27.26 -7.84
CA GLU A 220 -2.99 -27.46 -6.55
C GLU A 220 -2.82 -26.22 -5.67
N PRO A 221 -3.87 -25.82 -4.92
CA PRO A 221 -3.76 -24.70 -4.00
C PRO A 221 -2.66 -24.91 -2.95
N PRO A 222 -1.88 -23.88 -2.59
CA PRO A 222 -0.85 -23.99 -1.55
C PRO A 222 -1.43 -24.47 -0.22
N SER A 223 -0.79 -25.49 0.37
CA SER A 223 -1.22 -26.10 1.64
C SER A 223 -1.24 -25.10 2.81
N ALA A 224 -0.45 -24.03 2.74
CA ALA A 224 -0.49 -22.94 3.69
C ALA A 224 -1.89 -22.32 3.85
N PHE A 225 -2.71 -22.36 2.81
CA PHE A 225 -4.07 -21.78 2.80
C PHE A 225 -5.16 -22.79 3.16
N GLU A 226 -4.82 -24.03 3.50
CA GLU A 226 -5.79 -25.12 3.75
C GLU A 226 -6.83 -24.75 4.82
N PHE A 227 -6.43 -24.02 5.86
CA PHE A 227 -7.35 -23.52 6.88
C PHE A 227 -8.49 -22.70 6.26
N PHE A 228 -8.18 -21.79 5.34
CA PHE A 228 -9.17 -20.92 4.71
C PHE A 228 -10.08 -21.66 3.72
N TYR A 229 -9.62 -22.75 3.10
CA TYR A 229 -10.46 -23.57 2.21
C TYR A 229 -11.51 -24.38 2.96
N ASN A 230 -11.20 -24.79 4.20
CA ASN A 230 -12.06 -25.67 5.00
C ASN A 230 -12.93 -24.93 6.02
N PHE A 231 -12.93 -23.60 6.00
CA PHE A 231 -13.71 -22.79 6.93
C PHE A 231 -15.21 -22.84 6.65
N LYS A 232 -15.96 -23.27 7.68
CA LYS A 232 -17.44 -23.33 7.64
C LYS A 232 -18.10 -21.95 7.58
N ASN A 233 -17.38 -20.89 7.96
CA ASN A 233 -17.89 -19.53 8.06
C ASN A 233 -17.74 -18.74 6.75
N LEU A 234 -17.40 -19.41 5.63
CA LEU A 234 -17.34 -18.77 4.32
C LEU A 234 -18.75 -18.29 3.92
N MET A 235 -18.90 -16.98 3.72
CA MET A 235 -20.14 -16.40 3.21
C MET A 235 -20.19 -16.51 1.69
N THR A 236 -19.12 -16.10 1.03
CA THR A 236 -18.98 -16.14 -0.43
C THR A 236 -17.52 -16.01 -0.85
N MET A 237 -17.23 -16.44 -2.07
CA MET A 237 -15.97 -16.15 -2.75
C MET A 237 -16.17 -14.88 -3.58
N ALA A 238 -15.67 -13.74 -3.11
CA ALA A 238 -15.76 -12.49 -3.86
C ALA A 238 -14.93 -12.53 -5.14
N LEU A 239 -13.78 -13.21 -5.10
CA LEU A 239 -12.95 -13.49 -6.25
C LEU A 239 -12.57 -14.97 -6.24
N PRO A 240 -13.03 -15.78 -7.21
CA PRO A 240 -12.60 -17.17 -7.32
C PRO A 240 -11.09 -17.26 -7.59
N THR A 241 -10.50 -18.42 -7.28
CA THR A 241 -9.10 -18.69 -7.57
C THR A 241 -8.80 -18.43 -9.04
N THR A 242 -7.91 -17.49 -9.29
CA THR A 242 -7.57 -17.01 -10.62
C THR A 242 -6.05 -17.01 -10.76
N ASN A 243 -5.58 -17.56 -11.87
CA ASN A 243 -4.19 -17.50 -12.28
C ASN A 243 -4.00 -16.30 -13.21
N GLY A 244 -2.98 -15.48 -12.97
CA GLY A 244 -2.66 -14.34 -13.82
C GLY A 244 -1.32 -13.72 -13.46
N ALA A 245 -1.25 -12.40 -13.59
CA ALA A 245 -0.06 -11.59 -13.30
C ALA A 245 -0.44 -10.40 -12.38
N LEU A 246 0.48 -9.48 -12.14
CA LEU A 246 0.23 -8.35 -11.23
C LEU A 246 -0.90 -7.44 -11.75
N LEU A 247 -1.05 -7.28 -13.06
CA LEU A 247 -2.16 -6.54 -13.65
C LEU A 247 -3.52 -7.15 -13.32
N SER A 248 -3.68 -8.46 -13.46
CA SER A 248 -4.97 -9.11 -13.19
C SER A 248 -5.33 -9.01 -11.71
N LEU A 249 -4.34 -9.14 -10.83
CA LEU A 249 -4.52 -8.87 -9.40
C LEU A 249 -4.95 -7.42 -9.16
N ALA A 250 -4.25 -6.47 -9.77
CA ALA A 250 -4.52 -5.04 -9.61
C ALA A 250 -5.93 -4.65 -10.07
N GLN A 251 -6.37 -5.25 -11.17
CA GLN A 251 -7.70 -5.06 -11.70
C GLN A 251 -8.77 -5.67 -10.80
N ALA A 252 -8.53 -6.89 -10.29
CA ALA A 252 -9.48 -7.59 -9.42
C ALA A 252 -9.64 -6.93 -8.05
N MET A 253 -8.59 -6.29 -7.55
CA MET A 253 -8.62 -5.48 -6.32
C MET A 253 -9.20 -4.08 -6.54
N GLY A 254 -9.27 -3.61 -7.79
CA GLY A 254 -9.77 -2.28 -8.12
C GLY A 254 -11.27 -2.18 -7.91
N ASN A 255 -11.70 -1.46 -6.87
CA ASN A 255 -13.11 -1.28 -6.54
C ASN A 255 -13.75 -0.09 -7.28
N ILE A 256 -15.08 -0.16 -7.48
CA ILE A 256 -15.87 0.98 -7.96
C ILE A 256 -15.77 2.09 -6.91
N GLN A 257 -15.12 3.19 -7.28
CA GLN A 257 -14.88 4.30 -6.37
C GLN A 257 -16.17 5.04 -6.04
N VAL A 258 -16.64 4.89 -4.80
CA VAL A 258 -17.50 5.89 -4.19
C VAL A 258 -16.59 6.89 -3.49
N SER A 259 -16.73 8.15 -3.85
CA SER A 259 -15.90 9.21 -3.26
C SER A 259 -16.24 9.35 -1.77
N GLN A 260 -15.28 9.05 -0.91
CA GLN A 260 -15.40 9.09 0.55
C GLN A 260 -14.18 9.78 1.16
N LYS A 261 -14.40 10.44 2.29
CA LYS A 261 -13.33 10.98 3.13
C LYS A 261 -12.79 9.86 4.03
N ARG A 262 -11.52 9.95 4.43
CA ARG A 262 -10.85 8.91 5.22
C ARG A 262 -9.92 9.49 6.29
N ALA A 263 -9.79 8.74 7.37
CA ALA A 263 -8.75 8.88 8.38
C ALA A 263 -8.09 7.50 8.51
N THR A 264 -6.77 7.46 8.59
CA THR A 264 -6.01 6.22 8.59
C THR A 264 -4.84 6.32 9.56
N CYS A 265 -4.52 5.22 10.23
CA CYS A 265 -3.28 5.06 10.97
C CYS A 265 -2.68 3.67 10.72
N THR A 266 -1.39 3.53 11.00
CA THR A 266 -0.72 2.22 10.96
C THR A 266 0.09 1.98 12.22
N VAL A 267 0.21 0.72 12.59
CA VAL A 267 1.07 0.25 13.68
C VAL A 267 1.80 -0.99 13.19
N THR A 268 3.03 -1.20 13.66
CA THR A 268 3.81 -2.40 13.34
C THR A 268 4.07 -3.20 14.61
N THR A 269 3.82 -4.51 14.56
CA THR A 269 4.04 -5.41 15.70
C THR A 269 4.61 -6.73 15.23
N GLN A 270 5.13 -7.52 16.17
CA GLN A 270 5.32 -8.95 15.98
C GLN A 270 3.97 -9.66 15.88
N VAL A 271 4.03 -10.89 15.38
CA VAL A 271 2.88 -11.77 15.15
C VAL A 271 2.36 -12.32 16.47
N SER A 272 1.06 -12.17 16.74
CA SER A 272 0.46 -12.79 17.93
C SER A 272 -1.04 -12.95 17.78
N GLN A 273 -1.52 -14.19 17.88
CA GLN A 273 -2.95 -14.47 17.90
C GLN A 273 -3.63 -13.76 19.07
N GLU A 274 -3.02 -13.77 20.25
CA GLU A 274 -3.57 -13.11 21.44
C GLU A 274 -3.76 -11.60 21.22
N LEU A 275 -2.77 -10.94 20.60
CA LEU A 275 -2.88 -9.53 20.24
C LEU A 275 -4.01 -9.32 19.21
N TYR A 276 -4.14 -10.19 18.22
CA TYR A 276 -5.19 -10.08 17.19
C TYR A 276 -6.59 -10.16 17.79
N GLU A 277 -6.81 -11.05 18.77
CA GLU A 277 -8.08 -11.15 19.49
C GLU A 277 -8.39 -9.91 20.34
N GLU A 278 -7.39 -9.35 21.03
CA GLU A 278 -7.58 -8.14 21.85
C GLU A 278 -7.85 -6.90 20.99
N VAL A 279 -7.19 -6.79 19.83
CA VAL A 279 -7.42 -5.73 18.85
C VAL A 279 -8.81 -5.85 18.25
N TYR A 280 -9.27 -7.05 17.88
CA TYR A 280 -10.63 -7.26 17.38
C TYR A 280 -11.69 -6.77 18.39
N LYS A 281 -11.57 -7.17 19.66
CA LYS A 281 -12.49 -6.73 20.73
C LYS A 281 -12.50 -5.21 20.85
N SER A 282 -11.33 -4.60 20.93
CA SER A 282 -11.21 -3.14 21.05
C SER A 282 -11.80 -2.41 19.84
N TRP A 283 -11.52 -2.89 18.63
CA TRP A 283 -12.11 -2.38 17.40
C TRP A 283 -13.64 -2.45 17.41
N THR A 284 -14.23 -3.56 17.86
CA THR A 284 -15.71 -3.65 17.95
C THR A 284 -16.32 -2.64 18.91
N GLU A 285 -15.62 -2.25 19.99
CA GLU A 285 -16.11 -1.20 20.90
C GLU A 285 -15.98 0.20 20.26
N VAL A 286 -14.87 0.48 19.57
CA VAL A 286 -14.71 1.76 18.84
C VAL A 286 -15.73 1.90 17.72
N CYS A 287 -16.07 0.82 17.02
CA CYS A 287 -17.13 0.85 16.00
C CYS A 287 -18.48 1.33 16.56
N LYS A 288 -18.79 1.05 17.83
CA LYS A 288 -20.07 1.46 18.46
C LYS A 288 -20.13 2.96 18.76
N THR A 289 -19.00 3.65 18.82
CA THR A 289 -18.94 5.09 19.15
C THR A 289 -19.03 5.99 17.92
N LEU A 290 -18.98 5.41 16.72
CA LEU A 290 -18.92 6.17 15.48
C LEU A 290 -20.29 6.75 15.07
N PRO A 291 -20.30 7.94 14.44
CA PRO A 291 -21.50 8.48 13.80
C PRO A 291 -22.07 7.55 12.73
N SER A 292 -23.38 7.66 12.49
CA SER A 292 -24.05 6.91 11.42
C SER A 292 -23.43 7.24 10.06
N GLY A 293 -23.10 6.21 9.27
CA GLY A 293 -22.48 6.34 7.96
C GLY A 293 -20.94 6.28 7.98
N CYS A 294 -20.30 6.39 9.15
CA CYS A 294 -18.88 6.08 9.30
C CYS A 294 -18.67 4.56 9.24
N VAL A 295 -17.65 4.13 8.50
CA VAL A 295 -17.24 2.72 8.39
C VAL A 295 -15.78 2.61 8.81
N LEU A 296 -15.55 2.00 9.97
CA LEU A 296 -14.22 1.68 10.47
C LEU A 296 -13.90 0.22 10.18
N HIS A 297 -12.79 -0.01 9.53
CA HIS A 297 -12.26 -1.33 9.24
C HIS A 297 -10.75 -1.35 9.51
N TYR A 298 -10.19 -2.54 9.65
CA TYR A 298 -8.75 -2.68 9.74
C TYR A 298 -8.24 -3.85 8.93
N THR A 299 -7.00 -3.75 8.49
CA THR A 299 -6.32 -4.80 7.73
C THR A 299 -5.04 -5.23 8.45
N ILE A 300 -4.90 -6.54 8.57
CA ILE A 300 -3.64 -7.21 8.93
C ILE A 300 -2.89 -7.50 7.64
N GLN A 301 -1.70 -6.93 7.52
CA GLN A 301 -0.80 -7.16 6.40
C GLN A 301 0.51 -7.75 6.90
N LEU A 302 0.98 -8.79 6.22
CA LEU A 302 2.07 -9.61 6.73
C LEU A 302 3.32 -9.41 5.91
N MET A 303 4.46 -9.32 6.61
CA MET A 303 5.78 -9.32 6.00
C MET A 303 6.68 -10.28 6.79
N GLY A 304 7.30 -11.20 6.08
CA GLY A 304 8.25 -12.15 6.64
C GLY A 304 9.68 -11.63 6.58
N LYS A 305 10.61 -12.38 7.17
CA LYS A 305 12.04 -12.04 7.15
C LYS A 305 12.59 -11.90 5.74
N ALA A 306 12.13 -12.76 4.84
CA ALA A 306 12.53 -12.79 3.44
C ALA A 306 12.23 -11.45 2.75
N GLY A 307 11.09 -10.81 3.05
CA GLY A 307 10.74 -9.52 2.45
C GLY A 307 11.64 -8.40 2.93
N VAL A 308 12.00 -8.41 4.22
CA VAL A 308 12.94 -7.41 4.76
C VAL A 308 14.33 -7.60 4.15
N GLN A 309 14.76 -8.84 3.98
CA GLN A 309 16.04 -9.15 3.33
C GLN A 309 16.03 -8.74 1.85
N ALA A 310 14.97 -9.06 1.11
CA ALA A 310 14.82 -8.65 -0.29
C ALA A 310 14.87 -7.12 -0.45
N GLY A 311 14.32 -6.36 0.49
CA GLY A 311 14.49 -4.90 0.53
C GLY A 311 15.94 -4.48 0.73
N LYS A 312 16.62 -5.04 1.75
CA LYS A 312 18.04 -4.76 2.06
C LYS A 312 18.96 -5.07 0.88
N ASP A 313 18.70 -6.16 0.16
CA ASP A 313 19.48 -6.55 -1.02
C ASP A 313 19.35 -5.54 -2.18
N ARG A 314 18.30 -4.71 -2.18
CA ARG A 314 18.03 -3.67 -3.17
C ARG A 314 18.42 -2.27 -2.73
N GLY A 315 18.94 -2.12 -1.51
CA GLY A 315 19.47 -0.89 -0.93
C GLY A 315 18.79 -0.48 0.37
N GLU A 316 19.20 0.67 0.90
CA GLU A 316 18.60 1.22 2.11
C GLU A 316 17.31 2.00 1.81
N ASN A 317 16.38 1.96 2.76
CA ASN A 317 15.23 2.84 2.90
C ASN A 317 15.23 3.43 4.33
N ILE A 318 14.32 4.35 4.64
CA ILE A 318 14.28 4.96 6.00
C ILE A 318 13.43 4.21 7.01
N MET A 319 12.74 3.13 6.59
CA MET A 319 11.71 2.48 7.40
C MET A 319 12.28 1.59 8.51
N GLY A 320 13.60 1.41 8.57
CA GLY A 320 14.27 0.78 9.72
C GLY A 320 13.94 -0.70 9.96
N HIS A 321 13.27 -1.39 9.02
CA HIS A 321 12.74 -2.74 9.24
C HIS A 321 13.81 -3.74 9.69
N GLU A 322 13.52 -4.39 10.81
CA GLU A 322 14.32 -5.51 11.31
C GLU A 322 13.94 -6.82 10.59
N SER A 323 14.90 -7.74 10.42
CA SER A 323 14.64 -9.02 9.75
C SER A 323 13.97 -10.00 10.71
N ILE A 324 12.70 -9.70 11.01
CA ILE A 324 11.81 -10.48 11.87
C ILE A 324 10.42 -10.57 11.22
N PRO A 325 9.61 -11.59 11.55
CA PRO A 325 8.23 -11.64 11.09
C PRO A 325 7.44 -10.49 11.70
N GLN A 326 6.76 -9.72 10.87
CA GLN A 326 6.07 -8.51 11.28
C GLN A 326 4.65 -8.43 10.70
N CYS A 327 3.76 -7.85 11.49
CA CYS A 327 2.38 -7.55 11.16
C CYS A 327 2.22 -6.04 11.10
N TRP A 328 1.69 -5.55 9.98
CA TRP A 328 1.35 -4.15 9.77
C TRP A 328 -0.15 -4.01 9.85
N TRP A 329 -0.58 -3.29 10.87
CA TRP A 329 -1.95 -2.91 11.09
C TRP A 329 -2.26 -1.67 10.27
N VAL A 330 -3.35 -1.69 9.51
CA VAL A 330 -3.87 -0.49 8.85
C VAL A 330 -5.30 -0.30 9.30
N PHE A 331 -5.56 0.76 10.07
CA PHE A 331 -6.90 1.14 10.48
C PHE A 331 -7.39 2.25 9.57
N THR A 332 -8.59 2.12 9.02
CA THR A 332 -9.18 3.12 8.13
C THR A 332 -10.62 3.36 8.56
N CYS A 333 -10.94 4.62 8.87
CA CYS A 333 -12.31 5.08 9.04
C CYS A 333 -12.70 5.88 7.79
N GLU A 334 -13.78 5.49 7.14
CA GLU A 334 -14.32 6.16 5.95
C GLU A 334 -15.67 6.79 6.28
N TRP A 335 -15.99 7.94 5.66
CA TRP A 335 -17.30 8.57 5.79
C TRP A 335 -17.72 9.30 4.50
N PRO A 336 -19.02 9.55 4.31
CA PRO A 336 -19.54 10.19 3.10
C PRO A 336 -18.91 11.55 2.84
N GLN A 337 -18.68 11.87 1.56
CA GLN A 337 -18.16 13.18 1.17
C GLN A 337 -19.21 14.28 1.34
N GLU A 338 -20.47 13.97 1.04
CA GLU A 338 -21.63 14.81 1.29
C GLU A 338 -22.20 14.48 2.68
N GLY A 339 -22.21 15.44 3.60
CA GLY A 339 -22.65 15.20 4.98
C GLY A 339 -22.03 16.17 6.00
N GLY A 340 -22.27 15.89 7.29
CA GLY A 340 -21.61 16.57 8.41
C GLY A 340 -20.10 16.33 8.44
N ASP A 341 -19.36 17.16 9.17
CA ASP A 341 -17.90 16.99 9.30
C ASP A 341 -17.56 15.97 10.40
N ASP A 342 -17.65 14.67 10.06
CA ASP A 342 -17.30 13.57 10.95
C ASP A 342 -15.77 13.32 11.05
N ALA A 343 -14.95 14.21 10.48
CA ALA A 343 -13.50 14.06 10.44
C ALA A 343 -12.89 13.91 11.84
N ALA A 344 -13.37 14.67 12.83
CA ALA A 344 -12.88 14.57 14.21
C ALA A 344 -13.16 13.20 14.84
N ALA A 345 -14.38 12.65 14.64
CA ALA A 345 -14.74 11.35 15.17
C ALA A 345 -13.98 10.21 14.46
N ALA A 346 -13.83 10.31 13.14
CA ALA A 346 -13.08 9.34 12.35
C ALA A 346 -11.59 9.34 12.71
N GLN A 347 -10.99 10.51 12.89
CA GLN A 347 -9.59 10.65 13.33
C GLN A 347 -9.42 10.11 14.76
N GLN A 348 -10.31 10.48 15.67
CA GLN A 348 -10.29 9.96 17.04
C GLN A 348 -10.37 8.43 17.08
N ALA A 349 -11.19 7.82 16.23
CA ALA A 349 -11.34 6.36 16.17
C ALA A 349 -10.04 5.66 15.75
N VAL A 350 -9.36 6.14 14.70
CA VAL A 350 -8.08 5.55 14.27
C VAL A 350 -6.95 5.84 15.27
N ASP A 351 -6.93 7.02 15.89
CA ASP A 351 -5.95 7.37 16.93
C ASP A 351 -6.12 6.47 18.17
N THR A 352 -7.37 6.26 18.61
CA THR A 352 -7.70 5.36 19.73
C THR A 352 -7.21 3.95 19.47
N LEU A 353 -7.42 3.43 18.25
CA LEU A 353 -6.93 2.09 17.89
C LEU A 353 -5.41 2.03 17.80
N SER A 354 -4.78 3.06 17.25
CA SER A 354 -3.31 3.16 17.23
C SER A 354 -2.75 3.08 18.65
N GLU A 355 -3.21 3.95 19.55
CA GLU A 355 -2.74 4.00 20.95
C GLU A 355 -3.00 2.68 21.68
N MET A 356 -4.15 2.06 21.45
CA MET A 356 -4.51 0.77 22.02
C MET A 356 -3.57 -0.35 21.55
N VAL A 357 -3.32 -0.49 20.23
CA VAL A 357 -2.38 -1.50 19.71
C VAL A 357 -0.98 -1.26 20.26
N HIS A 358 -0.51 -0.01 20.29
CA HIS A 358 0.80 0.32 20.86
C HIS A 358 0.88 -0.10 22.33
N SER A 359 -0.14 0.20 23.13
CA SER A 359 -0.18 -0.15 24.55
C SER A 359 -0.17 -1.67 24.76
N LEU A 360 -1.06 -2.40 24.07
CA LEU A 360 -1.15 -3.86 24.17
C LEU A 360 0.13 -4.54 23.70
N ALA A 361 0.65 -4.15 22.53
CA ALA A 361 1.86 -4.71 21.97
C ALA A 361 3.07 -4.43 22.86
N ARG A 362 3.20 -3.21 23.41
CA ARG A 362 4.29 -2.87 24.35
C ARG A 362 4.20 -3.68 25.63
N GLY A 363 3.01 -3.82 26.22
CA GLY A 363 2.80 -4.63 27.41
C GLY A 363 3.16 -6.11 27.24
N LYS A 364 3.07 -6.62 26.00
CA LYS A 364 3.42 -8.00 25.63
C LYS A 364 4.84 -8.15 25.05
N GLY A 365 5.61 -7.05 24.91
CA GLY A 365 6.93 -7.09 24.26
C GLY A 365 6.90 -7.38 22.75
N LEU A 366 5.79 -7.06 22.09
CA LEU A 366 5.53 -7.33 20.67
C LEU A 366 5.60 -6.07 19.79
N LEU A 367 5.71 -4.87 20.37
CA LEU A 367 5.75 -3.63 19.62
C LEU A 367 7.05 -3.51 18.82
N LEU A 368 6.96 -3.01 17.58
CA LEU A 368 8.09 -2.73 16.70
C LEU A 368 8.11 -1.24 16.39
N ASP A 369 9.03 -0.50 17.02
CA ASP A 369 9.09 0.98 17.06
C ASP A 369 10.00 1.60 15.96
N PHE A 370 10.27 0.87 14.87
CA PHE A 370 11.12 1.35 13.76
C PHE A 370 10.35 2.16 12.70
#